data_AF-A0A413UL60-F1
#
_entry.id   AF-A0A413UL60-F1
#
_cell.length_a   1.000
_cell.length_b   1.000
_cell.length_c   1.000
_cell.angle_alpha   90.00
_cell.angle_beta   90.00
_cell.angle_gamma   90.00
#
_symmetry.space_group_name_H-M   'P 1'
#
loop_
_entity.id
_entity.type
_entity.pdbx_description
1 polymer ?
#
loop_
_entity_poly.entity_id
_entity_poly.type
_entity_poly.pdbx_seq_one_letter_code
_entity_poly.pdbx_strand_id
1 'polypeptide(L)'
;MEAFSFGSYYPGDSAIHRLDPRTKLLLGFVFLITTLTVGGFRGLAPVAIFVVLIYAVSRVPARRVLSSMAPLLAIVVVVAVLNLFTDQSGRILWQLGFLQISEGSLHSAVFMACRLTLMMAGMSAITLTTPTLDLTAGFERLLAPFARVGLPAHELGMIMGIALRFMPQFATEMKQTADAQASRGARVTGGPLGGVRMLGSVAIPLFTGVFRHAETLSAAMDARCYHGEQGRTRLHALAFRRGDALAAVVTMLLLACVIVVNLQLV
;
A
#
# COMPACT_ATOMS: atom_id res chain seq x y z
N MET A 1 -17.55 -16.14 10.57
CA MET A 1 -17.37 -14.92 9.77
C MET A 1 -15.91 -14.52 9.88
N GLU A 2 -15.23 -14.57 8.74
CA GLU A 2 -13.77 -14.61 8.57
C GLU A 2 -13.05 -13.55 9.39
N ALA A 3 -11.98 -13.98 10.06
CA ALA A 3 -11.06 -13.10 10.75
C ALA A 3 -10.59 -12.01 9.77
N PHE A 4 -10.68 -10.76 10.21
CA PHE A 4 -10.19 -9.57 9.53
C PHE A 4 -8.88 -9.87 8.78
N SER A 5 -8.96 -10.02 7.45
CA SER A 5 -7.81 -10.24 6.57
C SER A 5 -7.06 -8.92 6.43
N PHE A 6 -6.26 -8.57 7.43
CA PHE A 6 -5.38 -7.41 7.35
C PHE A 6 -4.26 -7.69 6.34
N GLY A 7 -4.35 -7.00 5.20
CA GLY A 7 -3.44 -7.17 4.08
C GLY A 7 -3.92 -8.27 3.13
N SER A 8 -4.00 -7.95 1.84
CA SER A 8 -4.30 -8.89 0.77
C SER A 8 -3.10 -9.78 0.44
N TYR A 9 -2.24 -10.08 1.40
CA TYR A 9 -1.04 -10.88 1.18
C TYR A 9 -1.43 -12.25 0.61
N TYR A 10 -0.72 -12.67 -0.44
CA TYR A 10 -0.83 -13.99 -1.02
C TYR A 10 0.42 -14.77 -0.61
N PRO A 11 0.29 -15.83 0.20
CA PRO A 11 1.45 -16.67 0.51
C PRO A 11 1.89 -17.38 -0.77
N GLY A 12 3.14 -17.13 -1.17
CA GLY A 12 3.76 -17.76 -2.34
C GLY A 12 5.28 -17.79 -2.22
N ASP A 13 5.91 -18.79 -2.83
CA ASP A 13 7.36 -19.04 -2.73
C ASP A 13 8.17 -18.46 -3.91
N SER A 14 7.66 -17.43 -4.60
CA SER A 14 8.34 -16.92 -5.80
C SER A 14 9.64 -16.17 -5.47
N ALA A 15 10.53 -16.04 -6.46
CA ALA A 15 11.76 -15.25 -6.34
C ALA A 15 11.48 -13.80 -5.89
N ILE A 16 10.33 -13.25 -6.28
CA ILE A 16 9.87 -11.92 -5.87
C ILE A 16 9.44 -11.92 -4.41
N HIS A 17 8.76 -12.96 -3.90
CA HIS A 17 8.39 -13.01 -2.48
C HIS A 17 9.60 -13.02 -1.55
N ARG A 18 10.72 -13.61 -1.99
CA ARG A 18 11.96 -13.76 -1.21
C ARG A 18 12.91 -12.55 -1.23
N LEU A 19 12.58 -11.49 -1.97
CA LEU A 19 13.36 -10.24 -2.01
C LEU A 19 13.28 -9.50 -0.68
N ASP A 20 14.33 -8.74 -0.37
CA ASP A 20 14.37 -7.86 0.79
C ASP A 20 13.23 -6.80 0.69
N PRO A 21 12.35 -6.67 1.71
CA PRO A 21 11.28 -5.68 1.77
C PRO A 21 11.74 -4.24 1.52
N ARG A 22 12.93 -3.86 2.04
CA ARG A 22 13.54 -2.54 1.79
C ARG A 22 13.79 -2.28 0.31
N THR A 23 14.28 -3.30 -0.40
CA THR A 23 14.62 -3.22 -1.82
C THR A 23 13.32 -3.09 -2.60
N LYS A 24 12.33 -3.93 -2.32
CA LYS A 24 10.99 -3.84 -2.93
C LYS A 24 10.34 -2.46 -2.75
N LEU A 25 10.40 -1.88 -1.55
CA LEU A 25 9.85 -0.55 -1.29
C LEU A 25 10.56 0.52 -2.12
N LEU A 26 11.90 0.55 -2.10
CA LEU A 26 12.68 1.51 -2.90
C LEU A 26 12.45 1.33 -4.40
N LEU A 27 12.44 0.09 -4.90
CA LEU A 27 12.16 -0.19 -6.30
C LEU A 27 10.73 0.17 -6.69
N GLY A 28 9.76 0.01 -5.77
CA GLY A 28 8.39 0.50 -5.93
C GLY A 28 8.32 2.02 -6.07
N PHE A 29 9.06 2.76 -5.25
CA PHE A 29 9.18 4.22 -5.37
C PHE A 29 9.82 4.62 -6.70
N VAL A 30 10.92 3.98 -7.11
CA VAL A 30 11.58 4.23 -8.40
C VAL A 30 10.63 3.91 -9.56
N PHE A 31 9.90 2.80 -9.49
CA PHE A 31 8.89 2.42 -10.49
C PHE A 31 7.76 3.46 -10.59
N LEU A 32 7.29 3.98 -9.46
CA LEU A 32 6.27 5.03 -9.41
C LEU A 32 6.76 6.30 -10.11
N ILE A 33 7.98 6.76 -9.78
CA ILE A 33 8.60 7.93 -10.43
C ILE A 33 8.79 7.68 -11.93
N THR A 34 9.32 6.50 -12.30
CA THR A 34 9.54 6.12 -13.70
C THR A 34 8.25 6.20 -14.50
N THR A 35 7.18 5.60 -13.97
CA THR A 35 5.86 5.62 -14.62
C THR A 35 5.29 7.03 -14.69
N LEU A 36 5.60 7.90 -13.71
CA LEU A 36 5.19 9.29 -13.74
C LEU A 36 5.94 10.14 -14.79
N THR A 37 7.18 9.78 -15.12
CA THR A 37 7.97 10.50 -16.14
C THR A 37 7.59 10.15 -17.58
N VAL A 38 6.77 9.12 -17.79
CA VAL A 38 6.32 8.72 -19.13
C VAL A 38 5.43 9.82 -19.72
N GLY A 39 5.89 10.42 -20.83
CA GLY A 39 5.18 11.48 -21.56
C GLY A 39 4.35 11.00 -22.75
N GLY A 40 4.43 9.73 -23.16
CA GLY A 40 3.73 9.24 -24.35
C GLY A 40 3.44 7.75 -24.36
N PHE A 41 2.55 7.33 -25.28
CA PHE A 41 2.08 5.94 -25.39
C PHE A 41 3.19 4.92 -25.61
N ARG A 42 4.24 5.29 -26.35
CA ARG A 42 5.41 4.41 -26.55
C ARG A 42 6.15 4.09 -25.26
N GLY A 43 6.20 5.05 -24.32
CA GLY A 43 6.84 4.85 -23.01
C GLY A 43 6.01 3.99 -22.04
N LEU A 44 4.70 3.82 -22.29
CA LEU A 44 3.84 2.91 -21.51
C LEU A 44 4.13 1.43 -21.81
N ALA A 45 4.58 1.10 -23.02
CA ALA A 45 4.85 -0.28 -23.43
C ALA A 45 5.91 -0.99 -22.55
N PRO A 46 7.12 -0.42 -22.31
CA PRO A 46 8.11 -1.07 -21.43
C PRO A 46 7.61 -1.21 -19.99
N VAL A 47 6.83 -0.24 -19.49
CA VAL A 47 6.21 -0.32 -18.15
C VAL A 47 5.19 -1.47 -18.09
N ALA A 48 4.34 -1.61 -19.10
CA ALA A 48 3.38 -2.71 -19.17
C ALA A 48 4.06 -4.08 -19.22
N ILE A 49 5.10 -4.23 -20.04
CA ILE A 49 5.89 -5.47 -20.11
C ILE A 49 6.51 -5.80 -18.76
N PHE A 50 7.08 -4.81 -18.08
CA PHE A 50 7.67 -5.00 -16.75
C PHE A 50 6.65 -5.44 -15.70
N VAL A 51 5.46 -4.83 -15.68
CA VAL A 51 4.36 -5.22 -14.79
C VAL A 51 3.92 -6.67 -15.07
N VAL A 52 3.71 -7.03 -16.34
CA VAL A 52 3.35 -8.41 -16.72
C VAL A 52 4.44 -9.40 -16.31
N LEU A 53 5.71 -9.06 -16.51
CA LEU A 53 6.84 -9.89 -16.08
C LEU A 53 6.85 -10.11 -14.56
N ILE A 54 6.62 -9.05 -13.77
CA ILE A 54 6.50 -9.17 -12.31
C ILE A 54 5.39 -10.14 -11.93
N TYR A 55 4.22 -10.05 -12.57
CA TYR A 55 3.10 -10.94 -12.27
C TYR A 55 3.35 -12.39 -12.70
N ALA A 56 3.95 -12.58 -13.88
CA ALA A 56 4.33 -13.91 -14.38
C ALA A 56 5.34 -14.58 -13.44
N VAL A 57 6.38 -13.86 -13.01
CA VAL A 57 7.38 -14.37 -12.05
C VAL A 57 6.79 -14.57 -10.67
N SER A 58 5.85 -13.71 -10.25
CA SER A 58 5.19 -13.83 -8.93
C SER A 58 4.18 -14.96 -8.85
N ARG A 59 3.72 -15.51 -10.00
CA ARG A 59 2.68 -16.54 -10.10
C ARG A 59 1.40 -16.21 -9.33
N VAL A 60 1.06 -14.92 -9.26
CA VAL A 60 -0.16 -14.46 -8.57
C VAL A 60 -1.34 -14.67 -9.52
N PRO A 61 -2.46 -15.28 -9.07
CA PRO A 61 -3.62 -15.47 -9.93
C PRO A 61 -4.22 -14.11 -10.33
N ALA A 62 -4.49 -13.93 -11.63
CA ALA A 62 -5.03 -12.68 -12.18
C ALA A 62 -6.33 -12.23 -11.48
N ARG A 63 -7.13 -13.16 -10.97
CA ARG A 63 -8.35 -12.86 -10.19
C ARG A 63 -8.05 -12.08 -8.91
N ARG A 64 -6.96 -12.39 -8.19
CA ARG A 64 -6.54 -11.66 -6.98
C ARG A 64 -6.07 -10.25 -7.35
N VAL A 65 -5.34 -10.12 -8.45
CA VAL A 65 -4.89 -8.82 -8.97
C VAL A 65 -6.10 -7.94 -9.28
N LEU A 66 -7.06 -8.45 -10.06
CA LEU A 66 -8.25 -7.70 -10.44
C LEU A 66 -9.13 -7.36 -9.23
N SER A 67 -9.27 -8.28 -8.26
CA SER A 67 -9.99 -8.01 -7.00
C SER A 67 -9.32 -6.92 -6.16
N SER A 68 -7.98 -6.87 -6.13
CA SER A 68 -7.24 -5.82 -5.41
C SER A 68 -7.34 -4.46 -6.11
N MET A 69 -7.47 -4.46 -7.44
CA MET A 69 -7.59 -3.27 -8.26
C MET A 69 -9.04 -2.77 -8.39
N ALA A 70 -10.05 -3.63 -8.17
CA ALA A 70 -11.46 -3.29 -8.34
C ALA A 70 -11.90 -2.00 -7.61
N PRO A 71 -11.62 -1.79 -6.30
CA PRO A 71 -12.01 -0.55 -5.62
C PRO A 71 -11.25 0.67 -6.16
N LEU A 72 -10.02 0.46 -6.62
CA LEU A 72 -9.17 1.51 -7.17
C LEU A 72 -9.54 1.88 -8.62
N LEU A 73 -10.11 0.95 -9.37
CA LEU A 73 -10.53 1.15 -10.75
C LEU A 73 -11.67 2.17 -10.87
N ALA A 74 -12.50 2.30 -9.83
CA ALA A 74 -13.48 3.38 -9.73
C ALA A 74 -12.82 4.77 -9.81
N ILE A 75 -11.67 4.96 -9.14
CA ILE A 75 -10.90 6.21 -9.20
C ILE A 75 -10.34 6.44 -10.60
N VAL A 76 -9.83 5.38 -11.25
CA VAL A 76 -9.33 5.46 -12.63
C VAL A 76 -10.42 5.92 -13.60
N VAL A 77 -11.63 5.36 -13.47
CA VAL A 77 -12.78 5.77 -14.29
C VAL A 77 -13.13 7.23 -14.05
N VAL A 78 -13.20 7.67 -12.79
CA VAL A 78 -13.47 9.09 -12.47
C VAL A 78 -12.40 10.00 -13.08
N VAL A 79 -11.11 9.67 -12.94
CA VAL A 79 -10.03 10.47 -13.51
C VAL A 79 -10.06 10.48 -15.04
N ALA A 80 -10.37 9.35 -15.68
CA ALA A 80 -10.50 9.26 -17.13
C ALA A 80 -11.65 10.14 -17.64
N VAL A 81 -12.80 10.11 -16.96
CA VAL A 81 -13.96 10.97 -17.28
C VAL A 81 -13.60 12.44 -17.11
N LEU A 82 -12.93 12.82 -16.02
CA LEU A 82 -12.48 14.20 -15.83
C LEU A 82 -11.48 14.65 -16.91
N ASN A 83 -10.56 13.77 -17.33
CA ASN A 83 -9.60 14.08 -18.40
C ASN A 83 -10.29 14.26 -19.76
N LEU A 84 -11.41 13.58 -20.01
CA LEU A 84 -12.21 13.74 -21.21
C LEU A 84 -12.78 15.17 -21.37
N PHE A 85 -12.85 15.95 -20.29
CA PHE A 85 -13.32 17.34 -20.32
C PHE A 85 -12.20 18.38 -20.20
N THR A 86 -10.98 17.95 -19.87
CA THR A 86 -9.88 18.86 -19.53
C THR A 86 -9.09 19.29 -20.77
N ASP A 87 -8.85 18.37 -21.71
CA ASP A 87 -7.96 18.62 -22.85
C ASP A 87 -8.76 18.83 -24.14
N GLN A 88 -9.11 20.07 -24.45
CA GLN A 88 -9.87 20.42 -25.66
C GLN A 88 -8.98 20.62 -26.91
N SER A 89 -7.79 20.00 -26.95
CA SER A 89 -6.92 20.08 -28.12
C SER A 89 -7.38 19.14 -29.25
N GLY A 90 -7.29 19.60 -30.51
CA GLY A 90 -7.54 18.79 -31.71
C GLY A 90 -8.95 18.89 -32.33
N ARG A 91 -9.30 17.96 -33.21
CA ARG A 91 -10.61 17.91 -33.89
C ARG A 91 -11.70 17.53 -32.88
N ILE A 92 -12.81 18.27 -32.91
CA ILE A 92 -14.00 17.98 -32.10
C ILE A 92 -14.73 16.80 -32.76
N LEU A 93 -14.73 15.65 -32.09
CA LEU A 93 -15.41 14.43 -32.56
C LEU A 93 -16.90 14.48 -32.25
N TRP A 94 -17.26 15.06 -31.10
CA TRP A 94 -18.63 15.14 -30.64
C TRP A 94 -18.83 16.38 -29.76
N GLN A 95 -19.94 17.08 -29.98
CA GLN A 95 -20.32 18.27 -29.22
C GLN A 95 -21.75 18.11 -28.74
N LEU A 96 -21.93 18.09 -27.42
CA LEU A 96 -23.24 18.10 -26.76
C LEU A 96 -23.27 19.29 -25.78
N GLY A 97 -23.66 20.46 -26.27
CA GLY A 97 -23.72 21.70 -25.47
C GLY A 97 -22.35 22.15 -24.95
N PHE A 98 -22.20 22.27 -23.62
CA PHE A 98 -20.94 22.61 -22.94
C PHE A 98 -19.92 21.47 -22.89
N LEU A 99 -20.33 20.24 -23.24
CA LEU A 99 -19.44 19.07 -23.28
C LEU A 99 -18.95 18.87 -24.72
N GLN A 100 -17.67 19.16 -24.94
CA GLN A 100 -16.97 18.86 -26.19
C GLN A 100 -15.96 17.75 -25.95
N ILE A 101 -16.04 16.70 -26.75
CA ILE A 101 -15.08 15.61 -26.75
C ILE A 101 -14.19 15.78 -27.99
N SER A 102 -12.93 16.12 -27.76
CA SER A 102 -11.91 16.23 -28.81
C SER A 102 -11.08 14.95 -28.92
N GLU A 103 -10.39 14.75 -30.04
CA GLU A 103 -9.39 13.69 -30.19
C GLU A 103 -8.31 13.75 -29.09
N GLY A 104 -7.87 14.96 -28.72
CA GLY A 104 -6.91 15.16 -27.62
C GLY A 104 -7.45 14.70 -26.28
N SER A 105 -8.71 15.04 -25.96
CA SER A 105 -9.36 14.62 -24.72
C SER A 105 -9.45 13.11 -24.56
N LEU A 106 -9.75 12.40 -25.66
CA LEU A 106 -9.85 10.94 -25.65
C LEU A 106 -8.46 10.31 -25.50
N HIS A 107 -7.46 10.84 -26.20
CA HIS A 107 -6.09 10.37 -26.12
C HIS A 107 -5.52 10.57 -24.69
N SER A 108 -5.72 11.74 -24.10
CA SER A 108 -5.29 12.08 -22.74
C SER A 108 -6.04 11.26 -21.68
N ALA A 109 -7.35 11.02 -21.84
CA ALA A 109 -8.13 10.16 -20.95
C ALA A 109 -7.64 8.70 -20.97
N VAL A 110 -7.45 8.12 -22.16
CA VAL A 110 -6.95 6.75 -22.31
C VAL A 110 -5.51 6.64 -21.78
N PHE A 111 -4.65 7.62 -22.08
CA PHE A 111 -3.28 7.65 -21.59
C PHE A 111 -3.22 7.64 -20.06
N MET A 112 -4.00 8.52 -19.41
CA MET A 112 -4.05 8.60 -17.95
C MET A 112 -4.66 7.33 -17.34
N ALA A 113 -5.70 6.76 -17.97
CA ALA A 113 -6.30 5.52 -17.51
C ALA A 113 -5.30 4.35 -17.55
N CYS A 114 -4.57 4.18 -18.66
CA CYS A 114 -3.54 3.16 -18.79
C CYS A 114 -2.40 3.38 -17.77
N ARG A 115 -1.92 4.62 -17.63
CA ARG A 115 -0.85 4.98 -16.68
C ARG A 115 -1.24 4.65 -15.24
N LEU A 116 -2.41 5.11 -14.79
CA LEU A 116 -2.88 4.83 -13.44
C LEU A 116 -3.10 3.33 -13.20
N THR A 117 -3.65 2.62 -14.18
CA THR A 117 -3.86 1.16 -14.08
C THR A 117 -2.53 0.43 -13.92
N LEU A 118 -1.49 0.79 -14.68
CA LEU A 118 -0.16 0.21 -14.56
C LEU A 118 0.53 0.55 -13.23
N MET A 119 0.40 1.79 -12.75
CA MET A 119 0.91 2.19 -11.43
C MET A 119 0.25 1.38 -10.32
N MET A 120 -1.08 1.27 -10.36
CA MET A 120 -1.86 0.48 -9.41
C MET A 120 -1.47 -1.00 -9.47
N ALA A 121 -1.30 -1.55 -10.67
CA ALA A 121 -0.88 -2.93 -10.86
C ALA A 121 0.55 -3.16 -10.32
N GLY A 122 1.50 -2.25 -10.52
CA GLY A 122 2.83 -2.38 -9.94
C GLY A 122 2.81 -2.32 -8.41
N MET A 123 2.07 -1.37 -7.83
CA MET A 123 1.98 -1.21 -6.37
C MET A 123 1.21 -2.35 -5.69
N SER A 124 0.14 -2.87 -6.31
CA SER A 124 -0.59 -4.01 -5.77
C SER A 124 0.27 -5.27 -5.75
N ALA A 125 1.20 -5.45 -6.68
CA ALA A 125 2.16 -6.55 -6.64
C ALA A 125 3.03 -6.51 -5.38
N ILE A 126 3.46 -5.32 -4.91
CA ILE A 126 4.24 -5.19 -3.66
C ILE A 126 3.41 -5.62 -2.46
N THR A 127 2.17 -5.13 -2.37
CA THR A 127 1.24 -5.44 -1.27
C THR A 127 0.83 -6.91 -1.24
N LEU A 128 0.64 -7.53 -2.41
CA LEU A 128 0.29 -8.94 -2.55
C LEU A 128 1.46 -9.87 -2.22
N THR A 129 2.70 -9.46 -2.52
CA THR A 129 3.90 -10.32 -2.42
C THR A 129 4.73 -10.09 -1.16
N THR A 130 4.35 -9.14 -0.29
CA THR A 130 5.12 -8.82 0.92
C THR A 130 4.18 -8.68 2.13
N PRO A 131 4.43 -9.42 3.23
CA PRO A 131 3.67 -9.27 4.47
C PRO A 131 3.75 -7.84 5.01
N THR A 132 2.67 -7.35 5.63
CA THR A 132 2.61 -6.00 6.21
C THR A 132 3.65 -5.78 7.31
N LEU A 133 3.96 -6.81 8.10
CA LEU A 133 4.99 -6.76 9.14
C LEU A 133 6.41 -6.63 8.57
N ASP A 134 6.66 -7.22 7.40
CA ASP A 134 7.94 -7.10 6.70
C ASP A 134 8.08 -5.73 6.02
N LEU A 135 6.97 -5.16 5.53
CA LEU A 135 6.92 -3.80 4.99
C LEU A 135 7.24 -2.77 6.06
N THR A 136 6.71 -2.91 7.28
CA THR A 136 6.99 -1.99 8.38
C THR A 136 8.42 -2.12 8.89
N ALA A 137 8.97 -3.33 8.97
CA ALA A 137 10.39 -3.55 9.25
C ALA A 137 11.31 -2.96 8.15
N GLY A 138 10.89 -3.05 6.88
CA GLY A 138 11.56 -2.40 5.76
C GLY A 138 11.55 -0.88 5.88
N PHE A 139 10.40 -0.30 6.25
CA PHE A 139 10.24 1.14 6.46
C PHE A 139 11.07 1.67 7.63
N GLU A 140 11.10 0.96 8.77
CA GLU A 140 12.00 1.27 9.90
C GLU A 140 13.45 1.41 9.44
N ARG A 141 13.94 0.45 8.63
CA ARG A 141 15.31 0.50 8.11
C ARG A 141 15.57 1.65 7.15
N LEU A 142 14.57 2.08 6.39
CA LEU A 142 14.67 3.25 5.53
C LEU A 142 14.73 4.55 6.35
N LEU A 143 14.14 4.56 7.55
CA LEU A 143 14.20 5.67 8.49
C LEU A 143 15.46 5.67 9.37
N ALA A 144 16.12 4.54 9.57
CA ALA A 144 17.37 4.43 10.34
C ALA A 144 18.46 5.48 10.02
N PRO A 145 18.77 5.84 8.75
CA PRO A 145 19.75 6.90 8.49
C PRO A 145 19.33 8.29 9.00
N PHE A 146 18.02 8.55 9.07
CA PHE A 146 17.48 9.80 9.63
C PHE A 146 17.60 9.87 11.17
N ALA A 147 17.97 8.76 11.83
CA ALA A 147 18.26 8.78 13.26
C ALA A 147 19.44 9.70 13.63
N ARG A 148 20.37 9.92 12.69
CA ARG A 148 21.45 10.90 12.85
C ARG A 148 20.97 12.35 12.93
N VAL A 149 19.75 12.62 12.45
CA VAL A 149 19.11 13.95 12.46
C VAL A 149 18.14 14.08 13.65
N GLY A 150 18.15 13.11 14.58
CA GLY A 150 17.31 13.11 15.78
C GLY A 150 15.99 12.35 15.63
N LEU A 151 15.78 11.60 14.54
CA LEU A 151 14.57 10.79 14.36
C LEU A 151 14.69 9.44 15.13
N PRO A 152 13.82 9.12 16.09
CA PRO A 152 13.88 7.86 16.85
C PRO A 152 13.37 6.66 16.02
N ALA A 153 14.16 6.21 15.03
CA ALA A 153 13.74 5.22 14.04
C ALA A 153 13.42 3.85 14.66
N HIS A 154 14.18 3.41 15.67
CA HIS A 154 13.96 2.14 16.35
C HIS A 154 12.68 2.15 17.20
N GLU A 155 12.41 3.25 17.90
CA GLU A 155 11.19 3.43 18.68
C GLU A 155 9.95 3.45 17.77
N LEU A 156 10.03 4.14 16.63
CA LEU A 156 8.96 4.12 15.62
C LEU A 156 8.71 2.70 15.09
N GLY A 157 9.77 1.96 14.79
CA GLY A 157 9.67 0.55 14.38
C GLY A 157 9.01 -0.32 15.45
N MET A 158 9.40 -0.12 16.72
CA MET A 158 8.81 -0.82 17.86
C MET A 158 7.32 -0.52 18.01
N ILE A 159 6.93 0.75 18.02
CA ILE A 159 5.52 1.17 18.17
C ILE A 159 4.68 0.60 17.02
N MET A 160 5.18 0.67 15.80
CA MET A 160 4.48 0.16 14.63
C MET A 160 4.37 -1.39 14.65
N GLY A 161 5.42 -2.10 15.07
CA GLY A 161 5.39 -3.55 15.26
C GLY A 161 4.42 -3.98 16.35
N ILE A 162 4.40 -3.27 17.48
CA ILE A 162 3.44 -3.48 18.58
C ILE A 162 2.01 -3.24 18.07
N ALA A 163 1.77 -2.13 17.36
CA ALA A 163 0.46 -1.78 16.81
C ALA A 163 -0.06 -2.85 15.84
N LEU A 164 0.77 -3.31 14.90
CA LEU A 164 0.39 -4.38 13.97
C LEU A 164 0.08 -5.70 14.68
N ARG A 165 0.84 -6.04 15.73
CA ARG A 165 0.62 -7.26 16.50
C ARG A 165 -0.67 -7.21 17.32
N PHE A 166 -1.01 -6.07 17.92
CA PHE A 166 -2.23 -5.93 18.71
C PHE A 166 -3.47 -5.65 17.87
N MET A 167 -3.34 -5.15 16.64
CA MET A 167 -4.47 -4.84 15.77
C MET A 167 -5.48 -6.01 15.60
N PRO A 168 -5.07 -7.27 15.32
CA PRO A 168 -5.99 -8.40 15.26
C PRO A 168 -6.69 -8.69 16.59
N GLN A 169 -5.97 -8.55 17.70
CA GLN A 169 -6.52 -8.73 19.03
C GLN A 169 -7.57 -7.65 19.34
N PHE A 170 -7.27 -6.38 19.05
CA PHE A 170 -8.22 -5.28 19.23
C PHE A 170 -9.45 -5.40 18.35
N ALA A 171 -9.32 -5.88 17.11
CA ALA A 171 -10.48 -6.16 16.26
C ALA A 171 -11.40 -7.23 16.88
N THR A 172 -10.81 -8.24 17.54
CA THR A 172 -11.56 -9.29 18.23
C THR A 172 -12.22 -8.77 19.50
N GLU A 173 -11.49 -8.02 20.33
CA GLU A 173 -12.02 -7.39 21.55
C GLU A 173 -13.13 -6.38 21.22
N MET A 174 -12.98 -5.61 20.13
CA MET A 174 -14.00 -4.69 19.63
C MET A 174 -15.28 -5.44 19.29
N LYS A 175 -15.18 -6.56 18.54
CA LYS A 175 -16.33 -7.37 18.21
C LYS A 175 -17.01 -7.97 19.44
N GLN A 176 -16.23 -8.55 20.36
CA GLN A 176 -16.76 -9.11 21.60
C GLN A 176 -17.43 -8.05 22.47
N THR A 177 -16.85 -6.86 22.55
CA THR A 177 -17.42 -5.73 23.29
C THR A 177 -18.71 -5.26 22.64
N ALA A 178 -18.75 -5.14 21.30
CA ALA A 178 -19.94 -4.77 20.57
C ALA A 178 -21.08 -5.80 20.79
N ASP A 179 -20.78 -7.09 20.69
CA ASP A 179 -21.75 -8.17 20.92
C ASP A 179 -22.27 -8.19 22.38
N ALA A 180 -21.39 -7.93 23.35
CA ALA A 180 -21.76 -7.82 24.77
C ALA A 180 -22.65 -6.59 25.04
N GLN A 181 -22.32 -5.43 24.47
CA GLN A 181 -23.14 -4.22 24.61
C GLN A 181 -24.49 -4.37 23.90
N ALA A 182 -24.52 -4.99 22.73
CA ALA A 182 -25.76 -5.31 22.01
C ALA A 182 -26.67 -6.23 22.86
N SER A 183 -26.09 -7.22 23.54
CA SER A 183 -26.80 -8.11 24.47
C SER A 183 -27.35 -7.37 25.70
N ARG A 184 -26.67 -6.30 26.12
CA ARG A 184 -27.12 -5.39 27.20
C ARG A 184 -28.13 -4.34 26.73
N GLY A 185 -28.60 -4.43 25.49
CA GLY A 185 -29.63 -3.53 24.94
C GLY A 185 -29.09 -2.26 24.29
N ALA A 186 -27.76 -2.11 24.11
CA ALA A 186 -27.17 -1.02 23.34
C ALA A 186 -27.35 -1.28 21.83
N ARG A 187 -28.59 -1.13 21.34
CA ARG A 187 -28.90 -1.16 19.90
C ARG A 187 -28.82 0.24 19.31
N VAL A 188 -28.43 0.33 18.04
CA VAL A 188 -28.56 1.54 17.23
C VAL A 188 -30.06 1.76 16.97
N THR A 189 -30.73 2.39 17.93
CA THR A 189 -32.16 2.70 17.88
C THR A 189 -32.32 4.19 18.08
N GLY A 190 -32.98 4.88 17.14
CA GLY A 190 -33.36 6.30 17.30
C GLY A 190 -32.49 7.35 16.57
N GLY A 191 -31.90 7.03 15.42
CA GLY A 191 -31.20 8.02 14.58
C GLY A 191 -29.75 8.32 15.00
N PRO A 192 -29.12 9.38 14.46
CA PRO A 192 -27.68 9.62 14.60
C PRO A 192 -27.20 9.79 16.05
N LEU A 193 -28.03 10.35 16.94
CA LEU A 193 -27.70 10.46 18.38
C LEU A 193 -27.64 9.09 19.08
N GLY A 194 -28.50 8.15 18.69
CA GLY A 194 -28.47 6.77 19.21
C GLY A 194 -27.18 6.04 18.80
N GLY A 195 -26.69 6.31 17.60
CA GLY A 195 -25.41 5.80 17.10
C GLY A 195 -24.21 6.28 17.92
N VAL A 196 -24.17 7.57 18.26
CA VAL A 196 -23.09 8.14 19.10
C VAL A 196 -23.08 7.52 20.50
N ARG A 197 -24.27 7.33 21.10
CA ARG A 197 -24.38 6.70 22.43
C ARG A 197 -23.93 5.24 22.42
N MET A 198 -24.25 4.50 21.36
CA MET A 198 -23.79 3.12 21.16
C MET A 198 -22.28 3.04 20.95
N LEU A 199 -21.71 3.95 20.13
CA LEU A 199 -20.26 4.11 19.98
C LEU A 199 -19.56 4.35 21.33
N GLY A 200 -20.09 5.25 22.17
CA GLY A 200 -19.55 5.48 23.50
C GLY A 200 -19.53 4.22 24.39
N SER A 201 -20.60 3.40 24.33
CA SER A 201 -20.71 2.16 25.12
C SER A 201 -19.68 1.09 24.75
N VAL A 202 -19.18 1.12 23.51
CA VAL A 202 -18.13 0.19 23.02
C VAL A 202 -16.74 0.81 23.15
N ALA A 203 -16.60 2.12 22.88
CA ALA A 203 -15.33 2.82 22.93
C ALA A 203 -14.73 2.86 24.34
N ILE A 204 -15.52 3.18 25.38
CA ILE A 204 -15.02 3.31 26.75
C ILE A 204 -14.40 1.99 27.26
N PRO A 205 -15.09 0.82 27.16
CA PRO A 205 -14.47 -0.45 27.54
C PRO A 205 -13.24 -0.82 26.69
N LEU A 206 -13.22 -0.46 25.41
CA LEU A 206 -12.05 -0.72 24.57
C LEU A 206 -10.84 0.11 24.99
N PHE A 207 -11.03 1.40 25.28
CA PHE A 207 -9.94 2.24 25.77
C PHE A 207 -9.36 1.71 27.08
N THR A 208 -10.20 1.32 28.04
CA THR A 208 -9.71 0.72 29.29
C THR A 208 -8.98 -0.61 29.05
N GLY A 209 -9.41 -1.39 28.05
CA GLY A 209 -8.68 -2.56 27.56
C GLY A 209 -7.29 -2.21 27.02
N VAL A 210 -7.19 -1.22 26.14
CA VAL A 210 -5.93 -0.76 25.54
C VAL A 210 -4.94 -0.30 26.62
N PHE A 211 -5.38 0.49 27.61
CA PHE A 211 -4.51 0.92 28.71
C PHE A 211 -3.95 -0.26 29.52
N ARG A 212 -4.80 -1.23 29.86
CA ARG A 212 -4.36 -2.45 30.57
C ARG A 212 -3.35 -3.26 29.75
N HIS A 213 -3.55 -3.36 28.44
CA HIS A 213 -2.59 -4.03 27.54
C HIS A 213 -1.25 -3.29 27.48
N ALA A 214 -1.29 -1.96 27.44
CA ALA A 214 -0.08 -1.13 27.45
C ALA A 214 0.69 -1.28 28.76
N GLU A 215 0.03 -1.23 29.92
CA GLU A 215 0.65 -1.44 31.24
C GLU A 215 1.26 -2.84 31.36
N THR A 216 0.51 -3.87 30.96
CA THR A 216 0.97 -5.27 31.01
C THR A 216 2.17 -5.48 30.09
N LEU A 217 2.13 -4.92 28.87
CA LEU A 217 3.25 -5.00 27.94
C LEU A 217 4.48 -4.25 28.48
N SER A 218 4.31 -3.05 29.02
CA SER A 218 5.40 -2.26 29.60
C SER A 218 6.07 -3.03 30.74
N ALA A 219 5.29 -3.53 31.70
CA ALA A 219 5.81 -4.31 32.82
C ALA A 219 6.53 -5.58 32.36
N ALA A 220 6.01 -6.26 31.33
CA ALA A 220 6.65 -7.43 30.74
C ALA A 220 7.95 -7.09 29.99
N MET A 221 8.02 -5.91 29.36
CA MET A 221 9.23 -5.41 28.71
C MET A 221 10.31 -5.05 29.73
N ASP A 222 9.93 -4.39 30.83
CA ASP A 222 10.83 -4.04 31.93
C ASP A 222 11.37 -5.31 32.62
N ALA A 223 10.51 -6.30 32.87
CA ALA A 223 10.92 -7.60 33.42
C ALA A 223 11.87 -8.39 32.50
N ARG A 224 11.85 -8.11 31.19
CA ARG A 224 12.79 -8.65 30.19
C ARG A 224 13.98 -7.73 29.94
N CYS A 225 14.17 -6.72 30.78
CA CYS A 225 15.25 -5.74 30.70
C CYS A 225 15.32 -5.00 29.35
N TYR A 226 14.17 -4.64 28.77
CA TYR A 226 14.12 -3.89 27.52
C TYR A 226 14.47 -2.40 27.76
N HIS A 227 15.67 -1.95 27.37
CA HIS A 227 16.16 -0.58 27.60
C HIS A 227 16.42 0.24 26.32
N GLY A 228 15.60 0.08 25.26
CA GLY A 228 15.76 0.85 24.01
C GLY A 228 16.64 0.17 22.97
N GLU A 229 17.32 0.94 22.09
CA GLU A 229 18.07 0.44 20.92
C GLU A 229 19.53 0.04 21.21
N GLN A 230 20.23 0.75 22.10
CA GLN A 230 21.69 0.67 22.20
C GLN A 230 22.19 -0.74 22.59
N GLY A 231 23.14 -1.27 21.81
CA GLY A 231 23.80 -2.56 22.08
C GLY A 231 22.99 -3.82 21.73
N ARG A 232 21.88 -3.69 20.98
CA ARG A 232 20.99 -4.84 20.70
C ARG A 232 21.31 -5.59 19.42
N THR A 233 21.18 -6.91 19.50
CA THR A 233 21.19 -7.82 18.35
C THR A 233 19.78 -8.03 17.81
N ARG A 234 19.63 -8.18 16.49
CA ARG A 234 18.35 -8.42 15.83
C ARG A 234 18.20 -9.90 15.48
N LEU A 235 17.09 -10.51 15.90
CA LEU A 235 16.78 -11.92 15.59
C LEU A 235 16.54 -12.14 14.10
N HIS A 236 15.83 -11.22 13.44
CA HIS A 236 15.57 -11.23 12.01
C HIS A 236 16.35 -10.11 11.32
N ALA A 237 17.58 -10.42 10.89
CA ALA A 237 18.38 -9.49 10.12
C ALA A 237 18.01 -9.58 8.63
N LEU A 238 17.49 -8.50 8.04
CA LEU A 238 17.33 -8.44 6.58
C LEU A 238 18.71 -8.38 5.92
N ALA A 239 18.94 -9.23 4.93
CA ALA A 239 20.25 -9.43 4.32
C ALA A 239 20.10 -9.33 2.80
N PHE A 240 20.93 -8.47 2.21
CA PHE A 240 20.90 -8.23 0.77
C PHE A 240 21.30 -9.50 0.04
N ARG A 241 20.42 -10.04 -0.79
CA ARG A 241 20.65 -11.25 -1.58
C ARG A 241 20.93 -10.90 -3.03
N ARG A 242 21.50 -11.85 -3.77
CA ARG A 242 21.76 -11.71 -5.22
C ARG A 242 20.48 -11.41 -6.02
N GLY A 243 19.31 -11.86 -5.52
CA GLY A 243 18.01 -11.52 -6.10
C GLY A 243 17.70 -10.01 -6.02
N ASP A 244 18.12 -9.34 -4.94
CA ASP A 244 17.91 -7.90 -4.77
C ASP A 244 18.76 -7.08 -5.75
N ALA A 245 20.00 -7.52 -6.00
CA ALA A 245 20.86 -6.94 -7.03
C ALA A 245 20.24 -7.10 -8.43
N LEU A 246 19.74 -8.29 -8.76
CA LEU A 246 19.07 -8.53 -10.03
C LEU A 246 17.83 -7.65 -10.18
N ALA A 247 16.98 -7.57 -9.15
CA ALA A 247 15.79 -6.73 -9.16
C ALA A 247 16.14 -5.25 -9.38
N ALA A 248 17.18 -4.75 -8.71
CA ALA A 248 17.66 -3.39 -8.88
C ALA A 248 18.15 -3.13 -10.32
N VAL A 249 18.93 -4.05 -10.89
CA VAL A 249 19.41 -3.94 -12.29
C VAL A 249 18.24 -3.90 -13.26
N VAL A 250 17.24 -4.77 -13.11
CA VAL A 250 16.07 -4.79 -14.00
C VAL A 250 15.25 -3.50 -13.89
N THR A 251 15.05 -2.97 -12.68
CA THR A 251 14.35 -1.68 -12.51
C THR A 251 15.14 -0.51 -13.06
N MET A 252 16.47 -0.50 -12.93
CA MET A 252 17.32 0.54 -13.54
C MET A 252 17.32 0.47 -15.07
N LEU A 253 17.29 -0.73 -15.64
CA LEU A 253 17.13 -0.91 -17.09
C LEU A 253 15.77 -0.40 -17.58
N LEU A 254 14.70 -0.62 -16.82
CA LEU A 254 13.38 -0.04 -17.12
C LEU A 254 13.45 1.49 -17.13
N LEU A 255 14.03 2.10 -16.09
CA LEU A 255 14.18 3.55 -16.00
C LEU A 255 14.97 4.11 -17.19
N ALA A 256 16.11 3.51 -17.53
CA ALA A 256 16.91 3.91 -18.67
C ALA A 256 16.14 3.79 -19.99
N CYS A 257 15.41 2.69 -20.20
CA CYS A 257 14.57 2.49 -21.38
C CYS A 257 13.49 3.58 -21.50
N VAL A 258 12.80 3.90 -20.40
CA VAL A 258 11.78 4.96 -20.38
C VAL A 258 12.39 6.32 -20.69
N ILE A 259 13.56 6.65 -20.12
CA ILE A 259 14.26 7.91 -20.39
C ILE A 259 14.66 8.01 -21.86
N VAL A 260 15.23 6.96 -22.44
CA VAL A 260 15.62 6.94 -23.87
C VAL A 260 14.40 7.10 -24.78
N VAL A 261 13.31 6.40 -24.50
CA VAL A 261 12.06 6.53 -25.27
C VAL A 261 11.48 7.94 -25.13
N ASN A 262 11.56 8.54 -23.95
CA ASN A 262 11.09 9.91 -23.73
C ASN A 262 11.96 10.94 -24.47
N LEU A 263 13.29 10.77 -24.46
CA LEU A 263 14.22 11.60 -25.22
C LEU A 263 14.03 11.50 -26.74
N GLN A 264 13.60 10.35 -27.25
CA GLN A 264 13.26 10.18 -28.67
C GLN A 264 11.90 10.79 -29.07
N LEU A 265 11.08 11.18 -28.09
CA LEU A 265 9.78 11.81 -28.30
C LEU A 265 9.82 13.35 -28.21
N VAL A 266 10.90 13.91 -27.66
CA VAL A 266 11.20 15.35 -27.66
C VAL A 266 11.91 15.73 -28.95
#